data_AF-A0A6J8DLV1-F1
#
_entry.id   AF-A0A6J8DLV1-F1
#
_cell.length_a   1.000
_cell.length_b   1.000
_cell.length_c   1.000
_cell.angle_alpha   90.00
_cell.angle_beta   90.00
_cell.angle_gamma   90.00
#
_symmetry.space_group_name_H-M   'P 1'
#
loop_
_entity.id
_entity.type
_entity.pdbx_description
1 polymer ?
#
loop_
_entity_poly.entity_id
_entity_poly.type
_entity_poly.pdbx_seq_one_letter_code
_entity_poly.pdbx_strand_id
1 'polypeptide(L)'
;MTDIKNKELAMKLKYVQTQRHTIQVDFIDYMDELATLNGCLPDLRCIQPIAALMPISELQCRLVTRVFQGKVKLPCYEEMMTDIKNKELAMKLKYVQTQRHTIQVDYIDYMDELATLNGCLPDLKSLLWSDYMLALNWYFGPFTPYQYRLNGPGKWSGARQAIMTQWDRTFASLKTRPWGFTEPASKKKFLIFYFVFAVAFCFFIQYIFFR
;
A
#
# COMPACT_ATOMS: atom_id res chain seq x y z
N MET A 1 -45.07 7.31 -6.37
CA MET A 1 -43.96 6.38 -6.68
C MET A 1 -42.62 6.82 -6.07
N THR A 2 -42.41 8.12 -5.83
CA THR A 2 -41.28 8.70 -5.08
C THR A 2 -41.33 8.45 -3.57
N ASP A 3 -42.52 8.34 -2.98
CA ASP A 3 -42.68 8.20 -1.52
C ASP A 3 -42.42 6.77 -0.98
N ILE A 4 -42.55 5.74 -1.83
CA ILE A 4 -42.25 4.34 -1.47
C ILE A 4 -40.74 4.09 -1.51
N LYS A 5 -40.05 4.61 -2.54
CA LYS A 5 -38.56 4.56 -2.62
C LYS A 5 -37.90 5.30 -1.46
N ASN A 6 -38.46 6.43 -1.02
CA ASN A 6 -37.93 7.18 0.11
C ASN A 6 -38.17 6.47 1.45
N LYS A 7 -39.28 5.75 1.62
CA LYS A 7 -39.54 4.92 2.80
C LYS A 7 -38.66 3.67 2.83
N GLU A 8 -38.35 3.09 1.68
CA GLU A 8 -37.46 1.94 1.53
C GLU A 8 -35.99 2.33 1.79
N LEU A 9 -35.57 3.50 1.29
CA LEU A 9 -34.26 4.10 1.57
C LEU A 9 -34.12 4.50 3.04
N ALA A 10 -35.17 5.07 3.66
CA ALA A 10 -35.19 5.38 5.08
C ALA A 10 -35.20 4.12 5.97
N MET A 11 -35.77 3.02 5.49
CA MET A 11 -35.75 1.72 6.18
C MET A 11 -34.37 1.05 6.07
N LYS A 12 -33.70 1.17 4.92
CA LYS A 12 -32.31 0.73 4.73
C LYS A 12 -31.34 1.57 5.58
N LEU A 13 -31.50 2.89 5.63
CA LEU A 13 -30.73 3.78 6.51
C LEU A 13 -30.93 3.49 8.01
N LYS A 14 -32.15 3.12 8.44
CA LYS A 14 -32.42 2.67 9.81
C LYS A 14 -31.86 1.28 10.12
N TYR A 15 -31.84 0.38 9.14
CA TYR A 15 -31.23 -0.94 9.28
C TYR A 15 -29.71 -0.84 9.46
N VAL A 16 -29.08 0.08 8.71
CA VAL A 16 -27.66 0.45 8.83
C VAL A 16 -27.34 1.09 10.19
N GLN A 17 -28.22 1.91 10.76
CA GLN A 17 -28.02 2.51 12.10
C GLN A 17 -28.23 1.54 13.28
N THR A 18 -28.95 0.42 13.07
CA THR A 18 -29.33 -0.50 14.16
C THR A 18 -28.26 -1.59 14.42
N GLN A 19 -27.33 -1.82 13.50
CA GLN A 19 -26.20 -2.75 13.65
C GLN A 19 -24.99 -2.11 14.38
N ARG A 20 -25.24 -1.50 15.54
CA ARG A 20 -24.23 -0.80 16.39
C ARG A 20 -23.15 -1.71 17.03
N HIS A 21 -22.99 -2.95 16.59
CA HIS A 21 -21.97 -3.86 17.11
C HIS A 21 -21.02 -4.47 16.06
N THR A 22 -21.17 -4.14 14.78
CA THR A 22 -20.27 -4.63 13.73
C THR A 22 -20.03 -3.53 12.72
N ILE A 23 -19.15 -2.60 13.08
CA ILE A 23 -18.66 -1.56 12.15
C ILE A 23 -17.47 -2.17 11.41
N GLN A 24 -17.77 -2.95 10.38
CA GLN A 24 -16.84 -3.25 9.29
C GLN A 24 -17.25 -2.34 8.15
N VAL A 25 -16.34 -1.45 7.75
CA VAL A 25 -16.65 -0.33 6.87
C VAL A 25 -16.85 -0.86 5.47
N ASP A 26 -18.11 -0.85 5.06
CA ASP A 26 -18.61 -1.03 3.71
C ASP A 26 -17.99 0.02 2.77
N PHE A 27 -16.80 -0.25 2.25
CA PHE A 27 -16.22 0.59 1.20
C PHE A 27 -16.91 0.35 -0.15
N ILE A 28 -17.60 -0.78 -0.33
CA ILE A 28 -18.19 -1.20 -1.61
C ILE A 28 -19.69 -0.90 -1.68
N ASP A 29 -20.48 -1.16 -0.63
CA ASP A 29 -21.89 -0.72 -0.62
C ASP A 29 -21.99 0.82 -0.66
N TYR A 30 -21.01 1.53 -0.09
CA TYR A 30 -20.91 2.99 -0.19
C TYR A 30 -20.48 3.47 -1.58
N MET A 31 -19.65 2.71 -2.32
CA MET A 31 -19.26 3.07 -3.69
C MET A 31 -20.36 2.77 -4.73
N ASP A 32 -21.18 1.74 -4.50
CA ASP A 32 -22.31 1.37 -5.37
C ASP A 32 -23.51 2.33 -5.16
N GLU A 33 -23.77 2.78 -3.92
CA GLU A 33 -24.72 3.89 -3.64
C GLU A 33 -24.25 5.24 -4.21
N LEU A 34 -22.95 5.49 -4.30
CA LEU A 34 -22.40 6.73 -4.89
C LEU A 34 -22.35 6.73 -6.42
N ALA A 35 -22.30 5.56 -7.07
CA ALA A 35 -22.43 5.45 -8.52
C ALA A 35 -23.82 5.87 -9.03
N THR A 36 -24.84 5.84 -8.15
CA THR A 36 -26.22 6.23 -8.47
C THR A 36 -26.59 7.65 -8.02
N LEU A 37 -25.75 8.34 -7.23
CA LEU A 37 -26.00 9.70 -6.77
C LEU A 37 -24.96 10.68 -7.33
N ASN A 38 -25.42 11.61 -8.18
CA ASN A 38 -24.62 12.71 -8.70
C ASN A 38 -23.90 13.48 -7.56
N GLY A 39 -22.60 13.22 -7.38
CA GLY A 39 -21.67 14.18 -6.80
C GLY A 39 -21.47 14.23 -5.28
N CYS A 40 -21.44 13.10 -4.55
CA CYS A 40 -20.93 13.09 -3.17
C CYS A 40 -19.60 12.31 -3.05
N LEU A 41 -18.65 12.89 -2.29
CA LEU A 41 -17.28 12.38 -2.12
C LEU A 41 -17.28 11.01 -1.40
N PRO A 42 -16.46 10.04 -1.82
CA PRO A 42 -16.27 8.81 -1.04
C PRO A 42 -15.56 9.14 0.28
N ASP A 43 -15.92 8.43 1.34
CA ASP A 43 -15.27 8.56 2.65
C ASP A 43 -13.86 7.90 2.61
N LEU A 44 -12.93 8.62 1.99
CA LEU A 44 -11.56 8.21 1.62
C LEU A 44 -10.63 7.92 2.82
N ARG A 45 -11.18 7.77 4.03
CA ARG A 45 -10.40 7.73 5.29
C ARG A 45 -10.82 6.66 6.29
N CYS A 46 -11.56 5.65 5.86
CA CYS A 46 -11.99 4.56 6.74
C CYS A 46 -11.03 3.35 6.73
N ILE A 47 -9.72 3.59 6.93
CA ILE A 47 -8.69 2.53 6.96
C ILE A 47 -7.67 2.80 8.06
N GLN A 48 -7.25 1.74 8.77
CA GLN A 48 -6.20 1.79 9.80
C GLN A 48 -4.99 0.96 9.38
N PRO A 49 -4.03 1.55 8.64
CA PRO A 49 -2.76 0.92 8.36
C PRO A 49 -1.80 1.05 9.56
N ILE A 50 -0.81 0.17 9.66
CA ILE A 50 0.37 0.37 10.50
C ILE A 50 1.40 1.21 9.72
N ALA A 51 0.99 2.40 9.25
CA ALA A 51 1.81 3.29 8.42
C ALA A 51 1.19 4.69 8.29
N ALA A 52 1.80 5.54 7.46
CA ALA A 52 1.27 6.85 7.15
C ALA A 52 -0.02 6.78 6.31
N LEU A 53 -1.06 7.52 6.73
CA LEU A 53 -2.34 7.61 6.02
C LEU A 53 -2.26 8.49 4.76
N MET A 54 -1.38 9.50 4.74
CA MET A 54 -1.32 10.48 3.64
C MET A 54 -1.03 9.82 2.27
N PRO A 55 -0.05 8.90 2.14
CA PRO A 55 0.17 8.17 0.88
C PRO A 55 -1.03 7.32 0.43
N ILE A 56 -1.75 6.71 1.37
CA ILE A 56 -2.94 5.91 1.06
C ILE A 56 -4.03 6.80 0.46
N SER A 57 -4.37 7.88 1.16
CA SER A 57 -5.40 8.80 0.67
C SER A 57 -5.05 9.38 -0.71
N GLU A 58 -3.76 9.61 -0.98
CA GLU A 58 -3.29 10.07 -2.28
C GLU A 58 -3.52 9.04 -3.40
N LEU A 59 -3.18 7.77 -3.19
CA LEU A 59 -3.41 6.70 -4.16
C LEU A 59 -4.90 6.39 -4.36
N GLN A 60 -5.68 6.45 -3.28
CA GLN A 60 -7.14 6.31 -3.34
C GLN A 60 -7.77 7.43 -4.17
N CYS A 61 -7.37 8.69 -3.95
CA CYS A 61 -7.81 9.83 -4.76
C CYS A 61 -7.50 9.62 -6.24
N ARG A 62 -6.28 9.13 -6.55
CA ARG A 62 -5.88 8.82 -7.93
C ARG A 62 -6.74 7.74 -8.55
N LEU A 63 -7.06 6.69 -7.80
CA LEU A 63 -7.91 5.61 -8.31
C LEU A 63 -9.33 6.10 -8.56
N VAL A 64 -9.96 6.75 -7.59
CA VAL A 64 -11.33 7.26 -7.68
C VAL A 64 -11.48 8.24 -8.85
N THR A 65 -10.56 9.20 -8.98
CA THR A 65 -10.60 10.15 -10.09
C THR A 65 -10.47 9.48 -11.45
N ARG A 66 -9.71 8.38 -11.55
CA ARG A 66 -9.57 7.60 -12.79
C ARG A 66 -10.80 6.74 -13.09
N VAL A 67 -11.46 6.21 -12.07
CA VAL A 67 -12.75 5.51 -12.21
C VAL A 67 -13.82 6.47 -12.71
N PHE A 68 -13.91 7.67 -12.12
CA PHE A 68 -14.85 8.71 -12.59
C PHE A 68 -14.54 9.20 -14.02
N GLN A 69 -13.28 9.18 -14.43
CA GLN A 69 -12.88 9.46 -15.82
C GLN A 69 -13.12 8.28 -16.78
N GLY A 70 -13.60 7.13 -16.30
CA GLY A 70 -13.79 5.92 -17.09
C GLY A 70 -12.48 5.25 -17.54
N LYS A 71 -11.34 5.64 -16.98
CA LYS A 71 -10.00 5.09 -17.33
C LYS A 71 -9.69 3.78 -16.63
N VAL A 72 -10.36 3.52 -15.51
CA VAL A 72 -10.26 2.27 -14.75
C VAL A 72 -11.69 1.76 -14.60
N LYS A 73 -11.91 0.49 -14.94
CA LYS A 73 -13.18 -0.19 -14.72
C LYS A 73 -13.09 -0.98 -13.44
N LEU A 74 -14.14 -0.89 -12.62
CA LEU A 74 -14.28 -1.72 -11.44
C LEU A 74 -14.66 -3.16 -11.86
N PRO A 75 -14.24 -4.17 -11.07
CA PRO A 75 -14.69 -5.54 -11.27
C PRO A 75 -16.19 -5.67 -11.02
N CYS A 76 -16.77 -6.82 -11.36
CA CYS A 76 -18.20 -7.01 -11.16
C CYS A 76 -18.55 -7.10 -9.66
N TYR A 77 -19.82 -6.90 -9.32
CA TYR A 77 -20.29 -6.93 -7.93
C TYR A 77 -19.92 -8.24 -7.21
N GLU A 78 -20.10 -9.39 -7.86
CA GLU A 78 -19.80 -10.70 -7.26
C GLU A 78 -18.30 -10.88 -6.95
N GLU A 79 -17.43 -10.42 -7.84
CA GLU A 79 -15.98 -10.42 -7.62
C GLU A 79 -15.60 -9.50 -6.47
N MET A 80 -16.16 -8.29 -6.41
CA MET A 80 -15.92 -7.34 -5.31
C MET A 80 -16.35 -7.93 -3.95
N MET A 81 -17.55 -8.49 -3.86
CA MET A 81 -18.05 -9.10 -2.62
C MET A 81 -17.23 -10.32 -2.19
N THR A 82 -16.72 -11.09 -3.16
CA THR A 82 -15.85 -12.23 -2.86
C THR A 82 -14.51 -11.76 -2.31
N ASP A 83 -13.91 -10.72 -2.91
CA ASP A 83 -12.68 -10.11 -2.43
C ASP A 83 -12.82 -9.52 -1.02
N ILE A 84 -13.92 -8.83 -0.72
CA ILE A 84 -14.23 -8.35 0.64
C ILE A 84 -14.19 -9.52 1.62
N LYS A 85 -14.98 -10.57 1.39
CA LYS A 85 -15.07 -11.72 2.32
C LYS A 85 -13.71 -12.36 2.56
N ASN A 86 -12.88 -12.48 1.52
CA ASN A 86 -11.54 -13.02 1.64
C ASN A 86 -10.63 -12.11 2.48
N LYS A 87 -10.67 -10.80 2.27
CA LYS A 87 -9.91 -9.81 3.06
C LYS A 87 -10.36 -9.77 4.52
N GLU A 88 -11.66 -9.88 4.77
CA GLU A 88 -12.19 -9.97 6.14
C GLU A 88 -11.69 -11.23 6.86
N LEU A 89 -11.68 -12.38 6.17
CA LEU A 89 -11.18 -13.63 6.72
C LEU A 89 -9.67 -13.52 7.00
N ALA A 90 -8.89 -13.00 6.06
CA ALA A 90 -7.46 -12.76 6.23
C ALA A 90 -7.15 -11.83 7.42
N MET A 91 -7.95 -10.76 7.58
CA MET A 91 -7.85 -9.85 8.71
C MET A 91 -8.14 -10.56 10.05
N LYS A 92 -9.20 -11.36 10.11
CA LYS A 92 -9.58 -12.15 11.31
C LYS A 92 -8.54 -13.20 11.69
N LEU A 93 -7.79 -13.75 10.73
CA LEU A 93 -6.69 -14.68 11.00
C LEU A 93 -5.44 -13.97 11.53
N LYS A 94 -5.18 -12.74 11.09
CA LYS A 94 -3.96 -11.98 11.42
C LYS A 94 -4.09 -11.17 12.71
N TYR A 95 -5.28 -10.68 13.03
CA TYR A 95 -5.52 -9.78 14.15
C TYR A 95 -6.50 -10.35 15.17
N VAL A 96 -6.31 -9.98 16.43
CA VAL A 96 -7.21 -10.39 17.53
C VAL A 96 -8.58 -9.77 17.31
N GLN A 97 -9.64 -10.54 17.50
CA GLN A 97 -11.02 -10.06 17.41
C GLN A 97 -11.32 -9.07 18.55
N THR A 98 -11.09 -7.79 18.29
CA THR A 98 -11.42 -6.68 19.17
C THR A 98 -11.98 -5.53 18.33
N GLN A 99 -12.71 -4.61 18.97
CA GLN A 99 -13.25 -3.41 18.32
C GLN A 99 -12.19 -2.53 17.64
N ARG A 100 -10.90 -2.69 18.01
CA ARG A 100 -9.79 -1.92 17.45
C ARG A 100 -9.27 -2.45 16.11
N HIS A 101 -9.57 -3.72 15.79
CA HIS A 101 -8.98 -4.43 14.65
C HIS A 101 -10.00 -4.68 13.53
N THR A 102 -10.98 -3.80 13.36
CA THR A 102 -12.09 -3.97 12.41
C THR A 102 -11.84 -3.42 11.01
N ILE A 103 -10.89 -2.48 10.87
CA ILE A 103 -10.55 -1.79 9.61
C ILE A 103 -9.04 -1.82 9.32
N GLN A 104 -8.37 -2.84 9.83
CA GLN A 104 -6.92 -2.91 9.82
C GLN A 104 -6.39 -3.53 8.54
N VAL A 105 -5.41 -2.87 7.93
CA VAL A 105 -4.92 -3.25 6.60
C VAL A 105 -3.40 -3.29 6.60
N ASP A 106 -2.83 -4.27 5.89
CA ASP A 106 -1.40 -4.31 5.63
C ASP A 106 -1.04 -3.21 4.61
N TYR A 107 -0.12 -2.34 5.01
CA TYR A 107 0.19 -1.14 4.25
C TYR A 107 0.80 -1.44 2.90
N ILE A 108 1.73 -2.40 2.81
CA ILE A 108 2.44 -2.69 1.56
C ILE A 108 1.47 -3.34 0.57
N ASP A 109 0.80 -4.41 1.00
CA ASP A 109 -0.13 -5.17 0.17
C ASP A 109 -1.24 -4.26 -0.39
N TYR A 110 -1.80 -3.40 0.45
CA TYR A 110 -2.87 -2.48 0.06
C TYR A 110 -2.39 -1.40 -0.92
N MET A 111 -1.22 -0.82 -0.66
CA MET A 111 -0.65 0.19 -1.55
C MET A 111 -0.27 -0.41 -2.91
N ASP A 112 0.22 -1.66 -2.94
CA ASP A 112 0.55 -2.37 -4.16
C ASP A 112 -0.70 -2.76 -4.97
N GLU A 113 -1.79 -3.17 -4.31
CA GLU A 113 -3.08 -3.40 -4.94
C GLU A 113 -3.61 -2.11 -5.59
N LEU A 114 -3.65 -1.00 -4.84
CA LEU A 114 -4.05 0.31 -5.37
C LEU A 114 -3.15 0.78 -6.50
N ALA A 115 -1.85 0.56 -6.40
CA ALA A 115 -0.89 0.93 -7.43
C ALA A 115 -1.03 0.09 -8.70
N THR A 116 -1.41 -1.19 -8.56
CA THR A 116 -1.72 -2.08 -9.68
C THR A 116 -2.96 -1.60 -10.41
N LEU A 117 -4.04 -1.29 -9.68
CA LEU A 117 -5.27 -0.72 -10.25
C LEU A 117 -5.04 0.64 -10.93
N ASN A 118 -4.16 1.46 -10.36
CA ASN A 118 -3.74 2.73 -10.96
C ASN A 118 -2.77 2.56 -12.15
N GLY A 119 -2.15 1.39 -12.32
CA GLY A 119 -1.10 1.13 -13.30
C GLY A 119 0.21 1.88 -13.03
N CYS A 120 0.52 2.16 -11.76
CA CYS A 120 1.74 2.86 -11.34
C CYS A 120 2.70 2.01 -10.49
N LEU A 121 2.39 0.74 -10.24
CA LEU A 121 3.31 -0.19 -9.59
C LEU A 121 4.54 -0.45 -10.49
N PRO A 122 5.78 -0.22 -10.04
CA PRO A 122 6.97 -0.54 -10.82
C PRO A 122 7.20 -2.06 -10.85
N ASP A 123 7.51 -2.60 -12.04
CA ASP A 123 7.95 -4.00 -12.15
C ASP A 123 9.42 -4.13 -11.74
N LEU A 124 9.68 -4.99 -10.74
CA LEU A 124 11.02 -5.25 -10.23
C LEU A 124 11.97 -5.70 -11.33
N LYS A 125 11.53 -6.60 -12.21
CA LYS A 125 12.40 -7.20 -13.23
C LYS A 125 12.82 -6.13 -14.24
N SER A 126 11.84 -5.38 -14.77
CA SER A 126 12.14 -4.25 -15.65
C SER A 126 13.05 -3.21 -14.99
N LEU A 127 12.88 -2.96 -13.68
CA LEU A 127 13.68 -1.99 -12.95
C LEU A 127 15.12 -2.48 -12.73
N LEU A 128 15.30 -3.77 -12.40
CA LEU A 128 16.62 -4.38 -12.23
C LEU A 128 17.47 -4.30 -13.49
N TRP A 129 16.86 -4.49 -14.67
CA TRP A 129 17.55 -4.41 -15.96
C TRP A 129 17.89 -2.97 -16.38
N SER A 130 17.05 -2.00 -16.03
CA SER A 130 17.23 -0.60 -16.45
C SER A 130 18.06 0.22 -15.47
N ASP A 131 17.79 0.11 -14.17
CA ASP A 131 18.48 0.81 -13.10
C ASP A 131 18.58 -0.09 -11.86
N TYR A 132 19.63 -0.93 -11.84
CA TYR A 132 19.85 -1.88 -10.76
C TYR A 132 20.01 -1.19 -9.39
N MET A 133 20.59 0.01 -9.34
CA MET A 133 20.79 0.75 -8.09
C MET A 133 19.46 1.21 -7.50
N LEU A 134 18.57 1.72 -8.35
CA LEU A 134 17.22 2.07 -7.95
C LEU A 134 16.43 0.82 -7.52
N ALA A 135 16.54 -0.29 -8.26
CA ALA A 135 15.86 -1.53 -7.93
C ALA A 135 16.29 -2.11 -6.58
N LEU A 136 17.59 -2.12 -6.29
CA LEU A 136 18.10 -2.56 -4.99
C LEU A 136 17.64 -1.64 -3.84
N ASN A 137 17.65 -0.32 -4.04
CA ASN A 137 17.13 0.61 -3.03
C ASN A 137 15.61 0.53 -2.87
N TRP A 138 14.90 0.19 -3.94
CA TRP A 138 13.45 0.01 -3.90
C TRP A 138 13.06 -1.23 -3.09
N TYR A 139 13.75 -2.36 -3.33
CA TYR A 139 13.44 -3.64 -2.70
C TYR A 139 14.05 -3.80 -1.30
N PHE A 140 15.30 -3.41 -1.09
CA PHE A 140 16.01 -3.56 0.19
C PHE A 140 16.06 -2.29 1.04
N GLY A 141 15.66 -1.14 0.47
CA GLY A 141 15.62 0.12 1.19
C GLY A 141 14.32 0.33 1.97
N PRO A 142 14.16 1.50 2.59
CA PRO A 142 12.92 1.85 3.27
C PRO A 142 11.79 2.00 2.25
N PHE A 143 10.62 1.49 2.61
CA PHE A 143 9.41 1.66 1.83
C PHE A 143 8.96 3.13 1.90
N THR A 144 9.02 3.82 0.76
CA THR A 144 8.66 5.23 0.66
C THR A 144 7.62 5.50 -0.42
N PRO A 145 6.73 6.49 -0.24
CA PRO A 145 5.64 6.74 -1.18
C PRO A 145 6.12 7.23 -2.55
N TYR A 146 7.38 7.68 -2.68
CA TYR A 146 7.98 8.07 -3.96
C TYR A 146 7.96 6.93 -4.98
N GLN A 147 7.96 5.68 -4.52
CA GLN A 147 7.96 4.47 -5.34
C GLN A 147 6.74 4.40 -6.28
N TYR A 148 5.56 4.80 -5.79
CA TYR A 148 4.30 4.82 -6.54
C TYR A 148 4.16 5.98 -7.54
N ARG A 149 5.24 6.76 -7.71
CA ARG A 149 5.37 7.82 -8.71
C ARG A 149 6.59 7.61 -9.62
N LEU A 150 7.22 6.44 -9.58
CA LEU A 150 8.32 6.10 -10.49
C LEU A 150 7.82 5.88 -11.92
N ASN A 151 6.69 5.17 -12.06
CA ASN A 151 6.11 4.76 -13.34
C ASN A 151 4.61 5.03 -13.39
N GLY A 152 4.02 4.88 -14.58
CA GLY A 152 2.59 4.99 -14.79
C GLY A 152 2.04 6.43 -14.79
N PRO A 153 0.71 6.58 -14.73
CA PRO A 153 0.04 7.87 -14.79
C PRO A 153 0.32 8.69 -13.52
N GLY A 154 0.75 9.95 -13.70
CA GLY A 154 1.14 10.82 -12.58
C GLY A 154 2.58 10.60 -12.09
N LYS A 155 3.44 9.97 -12.91
CA LYS A 155 4.88 9.86 -12.69
C LYS A 155 5.50 11.20 -12.33
N TRP A 156 6.39 11.19 -11.34
CA TRP A 156 7.16 12.35 -10.94
C TRP A 156 8.63 12.16 -11.32
N SER A 157 9.19 13.08 -12.11
CA SER A 157 10.58 13.03 -12.57
C SER A 157 11.59 13.01 -11.42
N GLY A 158 11.27 13.67 -10.30
CA GLY A 158 12.11 13.68 -9.10
C GLY A 158 12.05 12.42 -8.25
N ALA A 159 11.16 11.46 -8.54
CA ALA A 159 10.93 10.29 -7.69
C ALA A 159 12.20 9.45 -7.50
N ARG A 160 12.96 9.22 -8.58
CA ARG A 160 14.24 8.51 -8.52
C ARG A 160 15.23 9.18 -7.58
N GLN A 161 15.46 10.48 -7.78
CA GLN A 161 16.39 11.24 -6.95
C GLN A 161 15.94 11.25 -5.49
N ALA A 162 14.63 11.41 -5.24
CA ALA A 162 14.07 11.40 -3.90
C ALA A 162 14.34 10.07 -3.17
N ILE A 163 14.18 8.92 -3.85
CA ILE A 163 14.50 7.60 -3.27
C ILE A 163 15.99 7.49 -2.97
N MET A 164 16.86 7.89 -3.91
CA MET A 164 18.31 7.75 -3.72
C MET A 164 18.86 8.64 -2.59
N THR A 165 18.27 9.82 -2.39
CA THR A 165 18.72 10.84 -1.41
C THR A 165 17.89 10.87 -0.13
N GLN A 166 17.00 9.88 0.07
CA GLN A 166 16.09 9.87 1.22
C GLN A 166 16.82 9.85 2.57
N TRP A 167 17.91 9.08 2.66
CA TRP A 167 18.73 9.02 3.87
C TRP A 167 19.46 10.34 4.13
N ASP A 168 19.93 11.01 3.08
CA ASP A 168 20.58 12.32 3.23
C ASP A 168 19.62 13.32 3.88
N ARG A 169 18.35 13.35 3.45
CA ARG A 169 17.33 14.22 4.06
C ARG A 169 17.00 13.83 5.49
N THR A 170 16.89 12.54 5.78
CA THR A 170 16.63 12.04 7.14
C THR A 170 17.78 12.41 8.09
N PHE A 171 19.03 12.28 7.65
CA PHE A 171 20.20 12.59 8.48
C PHE A 171 20.53 14.09 8.52
N ALA A 172 20.13 14.87 7.52
CA ALA A 172 20.41 16.31 7.48
C ALA A 172 19.87 17.04 8.72
N SER A 173 18.65 16.71 9.16
CA SER A 173 18.05 17.30 10.37
C SER A 173 18.73 16.84 11.67
N LEU A 174 19.41 15.69 11.64
CA LEU A 174 20.10 15.12 12.79
C LEU A 174 21.55 15.65 12.91
N LYS A 175 22.16 16.07 11.80
CA LYS A 175 23.55 16.56 11.72
C LYS A 175 23.66 18.08 11.92
N THR A 176 23.05 18.61 12.98
CA THR A 176 23.07 20.07 13.28
C THR A 176 24.44 20.58 13.74
N ARG A 177 25.31 19.70 14.24
CA ARG A 177 26.69 20.02 14.63
C ARG A 177 27.67 19.17 13.82
N PRO A 178 28.46 19.76 12.89
CA PRO A 178 29.45 18.99 12.14
C PRO A 178 30.61 18.61 13.06
N TRP A 179 30.66 17.34 13.44
CA TRP A 179 31.87 16.75 13.98
C TRP A 179 32.74 16.35 12.77
N GLY A 180 33.99 16.80 12.72
CA GLY A 180 34.93 16.57 11.61
C GLY A 180 35.32 15.10 11.35
N PHE A 181 34.54 14.14 11.87
CA PHE A 181 34.64 12.74 11.53
C PHE A 181 33.90 12.47 10.21
N THR A 182 34.66 12.24 9.14
CA THR A 182 34.13 11.53 7.97
C THR A 182 33.90 10.08 8.38
N GLU A 183 32.65 9.59 8.33
CA GLU A 183 32.45 8.14 8.47
C GLU A 183 33.23 7.45 7.36
N PRO A 184 34.20 6.56 7.68
CA PRO A 184 34.84 5.77 6.65
C PRO A 184 33.77 4.95 5.96
N ALA A 185 33.73 4.97 4.62
CA ALA A 185 32.79 4.18 3.82
C ALA A 185 32.69 2.77 4.41
N SER A 186 31.50 2.40 4.90
CA SER A 186 31.33 1.31 5.86
C SER A 186 31.67 -0.07 5.26
N LYS A 187 32.96 -0.42 5.28
CA LYS A 187 33.50 -1.74 4.91
C LYS A 187 32.87 -2.89 5.72
N LYS A 188 32.32 -2.58 6.91
CA LYS A 188 31.66 -3.55 7.81
C LYS A 188 30.38 -4.16 7.23
N LYS A 189 29.62 -3.41 6.41
CA LYS A 189 28.40 -3.94 5.78
C LYS A 189 28.73 -5.03 4.75
N PHE A 190 29.79 -4.81 3.97
CA PHE A 190 30.29 -5.81 3.02
C PHE A 190 30.86 -7.04 3.74
N LEU A 191 31.64 -6.86 4.81
CA LEU A 191 32.19 -7.98 5.59
C LEU A 191 31.11 -8.92 6.17
N ILE A 192 30.05 -8.36 6.75
CA ILE A 192 28.93 -9.17 7.27
C ILE A 192 28.23 -9.90 6.14
N PHE A 193 28.02 -9.23 5.00
CA PHE A 193 27.41 -9.84 3.82
C PHE A 193 28.23 -11.03 3.29
N TYR A 194 29.56 -10.87 3.13
CA TYR A 194 30.45 -11.96 2.71
C TYR A 194 30.50 -13.11 3.72
N PHE A 195 30.44 -12.82 5.03
CA PHE A 195 30.41 -13.85 6.07
C PHE A 195 29.13 -14.69 5.99
N VAL A 196 27.96 -14.06 5.86
CA VAL A 196 26.68 -14.77 5.71
C VAL A 196 26.67 -15.61 4.42
N PHE A 197 27.18 -15.05 3.32
CA PHE A 197 27.29 -15.77 2.05
C PHE A 197 28.24 -16.97 2.14
N ALA A 198 29.38 -16.83 2.81
CA ALA A 198 30.32 -17.92 3.02
C ALA A 198 29.72 -19.05 3.88
N VAL A 199 28.97 -18.71 4.93
CA VAL A 199 28.26 -19.71 5.76
C VAL A 199 27.21 -20.46 4.94
N ALA A 200 26.39 -19.75 4.16
CA ALA A 200 25.41 -20.37 3.28
C ALA A 200 26.06 -21.28 2.21
N PHE A 201 27.19 -20.86 1.66
CA PHE A 201 27.97 -21.65 0.70
C PHE A 201 28.57 -22.91 1.33
N CYS A 202 29.06 -22.85 2.57
CA CYS A 202 29.53 -24.02 3.32
C CYS A 202 28.40 -25.03 3.56
N PHE A 203 27.20 -24.57 3.94
CA PHE A 203 26.04 -25.45 4.08
C PHE A 203 25.62 -26.08 2.75
N PHE A 204 25.71 -25.33 1.64
CA PHE A 204 25.44 -25.83 0.30
C PHE A 204 26.44 -26.92 -0.13
N ILE A 205 27.73 -26.73 0.14
CA ILE A 205 28.76 -27.75 -0.12
C ILE A 205 28.54 -28.98 0.76
N GLN A 206 28.27 -28.81 2.06
CA GLN A 206 27.96 -29.94 2.94
C GLN A 206 26.73 -30.72 2.44
N TYR A 207 25.68 -30.03 1.98
CA TYR A 207 24.49 -30.66 1.43
C TYR A 207 24.77 -31.47 0.15
N ILE A 208 25.73 -31.06 -0.67
CA ILE A 208 26.14 -31.78 -1.90
C ILE A 208 27.03 -32.99 -1.58
N PHE A 209 27.93 -32.88 -0.60
CA PHE A 209 28.89 -33.94 -0.27
C PHE A 209 28.36 -34.99 0.71
N PHE A 210 27.37 -34.66 1.54
CA PHE A 210 26.76 -35.57 2.53
C PHE A 210 25.41 -36.16 2.08
N ARG A 211 25.13 -36.09 0.79
CA ARG A 211 24.06 -36.81 0.09
C ARG A 211 24.70 -37.84 -0.83
#